data_AF-A0A3M1GFP2-F1
#
_entry.id   AF-A0A3M1GFP2-F1
#
_cell.length_a   1.000
_cell.length_b   1.000
_cell.length_c   1.000
_cell.angle_alpha   90.00
_cell.angle_beta   90.00
_cell.angle_gamma   90.00
#
_symmetry.space_group_name_H-M   'P 1'
#
loop_
_entity.id
_entity.type
_entity.pdbx_description
1 polymer ?
#
loop_
_entity_poly.entity_id
_entity_poly.type
_entity_poly.pdbx_seq_one_letter_code
_entity_poly.pdbx_strand_id
1 'polypeptide(L)'
;PDVTLWRELVIAYLGFPYYDVLTYPMAQWRDLEELDDVKVDRISAVDANTLREGGARDLLKGVELGNFGAFFSRKFRENDYLWGRLTGAERLVDIVVSAADEAAEAGHVNVVAIKKKLFLAILKAEHPHLRNITPLIDDLLADAEKL
;
A
#
# COMPACT_ATOMS: atom_id res chain seq x y z
N PRO A 1 -5.91 34.36 -11.10
CA PRO A 1 -4.52 33.86 -10.92
C PRO A 1 -3.85 34.58 -9.77
N ASP A 2 -3.25 33.85 -8.82
CA ASP A 2 -2.50 34.45 -7.71
C ASP A 2 -1.26 35.16 -8.28
N VAL A 3 -1.25 36.49 -8.16
CA VAL A 3 -0.19 37.36 -8.67
C VAL A 3 1.15 37.05 -7.99
N THR A 4 1.09 36.53 -6.76
CA THR A 4 2.25 36.12 -5.96
C THR A 4 2.90 34.89 -6.58
N LEU A 5 2.11 33.84 -6.85
CA LEU A 5 2.57 32.61 -7.49
C LEU A 5 3.13 32.87 -8.90
N TRP A 6 2.48 33.75 -9.66
CA TRP A 6 2.92 34.08 -11.02
C TRP A 6 4.28 34.79 -11.01
N ARG A 7 4.47 35.71 -10.07
CA ARG A 7 5.75 36.39 -9.85
C ARG A 7 6.84 35.42 -9.40
N GLU A 8 6.53 34.50 -8.49
CA GLU A 8 7.47 33.47 -8.03
C GLU A 8 7.91 32.56 -9.18
N LEU A 9 6.98 32.08 -10.00
CA LEU A 9 7.28 31.23 -11.16
C LEU A 9 8.17 31.94 -12.18
N VAL A 10 7.89 33.21 -12.48
CA VAL A 10 8.71 33.99 -13.43
C VAL A 10 10.11 34.24 -12.87
N ILE A 11 10.23 34.56 -11.58
CA ILE A 11 11.53 34.75 -10.92
C ILE A 11 12.32 33.43 -10.93
N ALA A 12 11.68 32.30 -10.63
CA ALA A 12 12.32 31.00 -10.66
C ALA A 12 12.76 30.62 -12.08
N TYR A 13 11.92 30.85 -13.09
CA TYR A 13 12.22 30.53 -14.49
C TYR A 13 13.36 31.40 -15.05
N LEU A 14 13.30 32.71 -14.85
CA LEU A 14 14.34 33.63 -15.32
C LEU A 14 15.64 33.52 -14.50
N GLY A 15 15.53 33.19 -13.20
CA GLY A 15 16.66 32.95 -12.32
C GLY A 15 17.30 31.58 -12.49
N PHE A 16 16.64 30.65 -13.19
CA PHE A 16 17.11 29.27 -13.36
C PHE A 16 18.57 29.18 -13.81
N PRO A 17 19.06 29.93 -14.82
CA PRO A 17 20.46 29.84 -15.23
C PRO A 17 21.46 30.23 -14.14
N TYR A 18 21.09 31.13 -13.23
CA TYR A 18 21.94 31.53 -12.11
C TYR A 18 21.94 30.47 -11.01
N TYR A 19 20.77 29.91 -10.70
CA TYR A 19 20.66 28.79 -9.77
C TYR A 19 21.41 27.57 -10.30
N ASP A 20 21.23 27.22 -11.57
CA ASP A 20 21.86 26.07 -12.23
C ASP A 20 23.38 26.17 -12.19
N VAL A 21 23.98 27.31 -12.53
CA VAL A 21 25.46 27.48 -12.44
C VAL A 21 25.99 27.32 -11.01
N LEU A 22 25.21 27.64 -9.98
CA LEU A 22 25.61 27.51 -8.57
C LEU A 22 25.32 26.11 -8.00
N THR A 23 24.23 25.47 -8.42
CA THR A 23 23.81 24.15 -7.93
C THR A 23 24.39 23.01 -8.75
N TYR A 24 24.70 23.21 -10.03
CA TYR A 24 25.30 22.21 -10.93
C TYR A 24 26.65 21.69 -10.44
N PRO A 25 27.59 22.53 -9.96
CA PRO A 25 28.84 22.06 -9.37
C PRO A 25 28.58 21.26 -8.09
N MET A 26 27.60 21.64 -7.27
CA MET A 26 27.16 20.87 -6.09
C MET A 26 26.54 19.52 -6.49
N ALA A 27 25.86 19.46 -7.63
CA ALA A 27 25.34 18.23 -8.20
C ALA A 27 26.46 17.35 -8.81
N GLN A 28 27.55 17.92 -9.32
CA GLN A 28 28.70 17.16 -9.82
C GLN A 28 29.48 16.44 -8.71
N TRP A 29 29.40 16.89 -7.45
CA TRP A 29 29.90 16.10 -6.31
C TRP A 29 29.09 14.83 -6.05
N ARG A 30 27.90 14.68 -6.66
CA ARG A 30 27.07 13.46 -6.54
C ARG A 30 27.52 12.30 -7.42
N ASP A 31 28.45 12.50 -8.36
CA ASP A 31 29.01 11.39 -9.15
C ASP A 31 30.09 10.60 -8.38
N LEU A 32 30.49 11.07 -7.18
CA LEU A 32 31.46 10.40 -6.30
C LEU A 32 30.82 9.52 -5.21
N GLU A 33 29.51 9.63 -5.02
CA GLU A 33 28.70 8.75 -4.18
C GLU A 33 27.65 8.11 -5.09
N GLU A 34 27.94 6.88 -5.53
CA GLU A 34 27.01 5.98 -6.22
C GLU A 34 25.59 6.18 -5.66
N LEU A 35 24.67 6.72 -6.48
CA LEU A 35 23.26 6.83 -6.09
C LEU A 35 22.73 5.41 -5.96
N ASP A 36 22.74 4.88 -4.74
CA ASP A 36 22.16 3.57 -4.45
C ASP A 36 20.67 3.61 -4.83
N ASP A 37 20.24 2.67 -5.67
CA ASP A 37 18.85 2.56 -6.08
C ASP A 37 17.98 2.21 -4.85
N VAL A 38 17.22 3.19 -4.38
CA VAL A 38 16.26 2.97 -3.29
C VAL A 38 14.99 2.36 -3.86
N LYS A 39 14.83 1.05 -3.69
CA LYS A 39 13.57 0.36 -4.00
C LYS A 39 12.47 0.83 -3.04
N VAL A 40 11.30 1.13 -3.60
CA VAL A 40 10.12 1.56 -2.83
C VAL A 40 8.99 0.57 -3.04
N ASP A 41 8.57 -0.06 -1.95
CA ASP A 41 7.39 -0.92 -1.93
C ASP A 41 6.20 -0.19 -1.28
N ARG A 42 5.03 -0.34 -1.89
CA ARG A 42 3.78 0.22 -1.38
C ARG A 42 2.96 -0.85 -0.67
N ILE A 43 2.48 -0.52 0.53
CA ILE A 43 1.47 -1.31 1.23
C ILE A 43 0.13 -0.56 1.14
N SER A 44 -0.75 -1.02 0.25
CA SER A 44 -2.06 -0.42 0.00
C SER A 44 -3.10 -1.50 -0.29
N ALA A 45 -4.34 -1.23 0.08
CA ALA A 45 -5.47 -2.11 -0.24
C ALA A 45 -5.70 -2.25 -1.75
N VAL A 46 -5.31 -1.25 -2.55
CA VAL A 46 -5.43 -1.28 -4.02
C VAL A 46 -4.47 -2.30 -4.66
N ASP A 47 -3.40 -2.66 -3.95
CA ASP A 47 -2.34 -3.55 -4.45
C ASP A 47 -2.51 -5.01 -3.99
N ALA A 48 -3.61 -5.32 -3.31
CA ALA A 48 -3.85 -6.60 -2.64
C ALA A 48 -5.19 -7.21 -3.11
N ASN A 49 -5.21 -7.74 -4.32
CA ASN A 49 -6.41 -8.21 -5.01
C ASN A 49 -6.59 -9.74 -4.98
N THR A 50 -5.74 -10.49 -4.25
CA THR A 50 -5.80 -11.96 -4.28
C THR A 50 -7.09 -12.48 -3.62
N LEU A 51 -7.50 -11.91 -2.49
CA LEU A 51 -8.70 -12.38 -1.78
C LEU A 51 -10.00 -11.85 -2.40
N ARG A 52 -10.05 -10.54 -2.68
CA ARG A 52 -11.14 -9.88 -3.40
C ARG A 52 -10.56 -8.76 -4.24
N GLU A 53 -11.02 -8.68 -5.47
CA GLU A 53 -10.73 -7.54 -6.33
C GLU A 53 -11.54 -6.32 -5.87
N GLY A 54 -10.90 -5.15 -5.87
CA GLY A 54 -11.58 -3.91 -5.55
C GLY A 54 -10.62 -2.81 -5.12
N GLY A 55 -11.02 -1.56 -5.32
CA GLY A 55 -10.27 -0.43 -4.82
C GLY A 55 -10.46 -0.23 -3.32
N ALA A 56 -9.66 0.67 -2.74
CA ALA A 56 -9.81 1.07 -1.34
C ALA A 56 -11.24 1.55 -1.01
N ARG A 57 -11.96 2.14 -1.98
CA ARG A 57 -13.35 2.59 -1.79
C ARG A 57 -14.38 1.45 -1.75
N ASP A 58 -14.06 0.30 -2.34
CA ASP A 58 -14.94 -0.86 -2.34
C ASP A 58 -14.79 -1.63 -1.02
N LEU A 59 -13.55 -1.75 -0.53
CA LEU A 59 -13.19 -2.56 0.63
C LEU A 59 -13.28 -1.79 1.96
N LEU A 60 -12.79 -0.54 2.00
CA LEU A 60 -12.68 0.24 3.23
C LEU A 60 -13.92 1.12 3.44
N LYS A 61 -14.32 1.29 4.71
CA LYS A 61 -15.42 2.19 5.10
C LYS A 61 -14.91 3.50 5.68
N GLY A 62 -13.64 3.56 6.06
CA GLY A 62 -12.97 4.76 6.50
C GLY A 62 -12.92 5.86 5.45
N VAL A 63 -12.91 5.51 4.15
CA VAL A 63 -12.87 6.48 3.04
C VAL A 63 -14.09 7.42 3.00
N GLU A 64 -15.19 7.05 3.67
CA GLU A 64 -16.36 7.91 3.84
C GLU A 64 -16.01 9.14 4.70
N LEU A 65 -16.81 10.20 4.61
CA LEU A 65 -16.62 11.45 5.39
C LEU A 65 -15.19 12.02 5.29
N GLY A 66 -14.60 12.00 4.09
CA GLY A 66 -13.26 12.56 3.86
C GLY A 66 -12.13 11.75 4.51
N ASN A 67 -12.24 10.42 4.53
CA ASN A 67 -11.32 9.48 5.18
C ASN A 67 -11.47 9.37 6.71
N PHE A 68 -12.60 9.83 7.27
CA PHE A 68 -12.87 9.76 8.71
C PHE A 68 -14.07 8.88 9.09
N GLY A 69 -14.69 8.18 8.14
CA GLY A 69 -15.90 7.37 8.37
C GLY A 69 -15.74 6.36 9.52
N ALA A 70 -14.57 5.75 9.63
CA ALA A 70 -14.28 4.76 10.67
C ALA A 70 -14.25 5.36 12.09
N PHE A 71 -13.96 6.64 12.28
CA PHE A 71 -13.99 7.25 13.63
C PHE A 71 -15.39 7.23 14.24
N PHE A 72 -16.42 7.31 13.41
CA PHE A 72 -17.81 7.42 13.86
C PHE A 72 -18.52 6.08 14.02
N SER A 73 -17.92 4.96 13.59
CA SER A 73 -18.56 3.64 13.63
C SER A 73 -17.58 2.55 14.05
N ARG A 74 -17.89 1.85 15.15
CA ARG A 74 -17.10 0.68 15.59
C ARG A 74 -17.07 -0.39 14.51
N LYS A 75 -18.20 -0.65 13.86
CA LYS A 75 -18.29 -1.61 12.74
C LYS A 75 -17.33 -1.24 11.60
N PHE A 76 -17.19 0.05 11.29
CA PHE A 76 -16.27 0.51 10.25
C PHE A 76 -14.81 0.40 10.69
N ARG A 77 -14.48 0.68 11.95
CA ARG A 77 -13.13 0.41 12.47
C ARG A 77 -12.76 -1.06 12.39
N GLU A 78 -13.68 -1.95 12.76
CA GLU A 78 -13.43 -3.40 12.69
C GLU A 78 -13.26 -3.85 11.23
N ASN A 79 -14.07 -3.34 10.30
CA ASN A 79 -13.91 -3.60 8.86
C ASN A 79 -12.51 -3.20 8.37
N ASP A 80 -12.13 -1.94 8.60
CA ASP A 80 -10.87 -1.40 8.07
C ASP A 80 -9.66 -2.00 8.76
N TYR A 81 -9.78 -2.33 10.04
CA TYR A 81 -8.76 -3.08 10.78
C TYR A 81 -8.52 -4.46 10.16
N LEU A 82 -9.59 -5.22 9.88
CA LEU A 82 -9.47 -6.54 9.27
C LEU A 82 -8.86 -6.45 7.87
N TRP A 83 -9.36 -5.55 7.02
CA TRP A 83 -8.81 -5.35 5.68
C TRP A 83 -7.35 -4.89 5.72
N GLY A 84 -6.97 -4.03 6.66
CA GLY A 84 -5.58 -3.62 6.86
C GLY A 84 -4.67 -4.81 7.16
N ARG A 85 -5.12 -5.77 7.97
CA ARG A 85 -4.36 -7.00 8.26
C ARG A 85 -4.24 -7.92 7.05
N LEU A 86 -5.33 -8.14 6.32
CA LEU A 86 -5.35 -9.02 5.15
C LEU A 86 -4.48 -8.47 4.02
N THR A 87 -4.71 -7.21 3.65
CA THR A 87 -3.96 -6.55 2.57
C THR A 87 -2.50 -6.34 2.94
N GLY A 88 -2.21 -5.99 4.20
CA GLY A 88 -0.84 -5.93 4.71
C GLY A 88 -0.12 -7.27 4.60
N ALA A 89 -0.75 -8.37 5.02
CA ALA A 89 -0.16 -9.70 4.90
C ALA A 89 0.11 -10.11 3.45
N GLU A 90 -0.85 -9.84 2.55
CA GLU A 90 -0.67 -10.08 1.12
C GLU A 90 0.53 -9.31 0.56
N ARG A 91 0.63 -8.01 0.88
CA ARG A 91 1.74 -7.17 0.41
C ARG A 91 3.09 -7.62 0.95
N LEU A 92 3.16 -8.04 2.21
CA LEU A 92 4.38 -8.57 2.78
C LEU A 92 4.87 -9.83 2.06
N VAL A 93 3.94 -10.74 1.69
CA VAL A 93 4.29 -11.91 0.87
C VAL A 93 4.88 -11.47 -0.46
N ASP A 94 4.21 -10.55 -1.14
CA ASP A 94 4.66 -10.10 -2.47
C ASP A 94 6.00 -9.37 -2.43
N ILE A 95 6.28 -8.59 -1.38
CA ILE A 95 7.59 -7.95 -1.16
C ILE A 95 8.67 -9.02 -0.97
N VAL A 96 8.41 -10.04 -0.15
CA VAL A 96 9.37 -11.13 0.09
C VAL A 96 9.60 -11.94 -1.18
N VAL A 97 8.57 -12.18 -1.97
CA VAL A 97 8.68 -12.87 -3.27
C VAL A 97 9.52 -12.05 -4.25
N SER A 98 9.25 -10.75 -4.37
CA SER A 98 10.03 -9.80 -5.19
C SER A 98 11.51 -9.74 -4.76
N ALA A 99 11.79 -9.83 -3.46
CA ALA A 99 13.17 -9.89 -2.96
C ALA A 99 13.87 -11.24 -3.21
N ALA A 100 13.11 -12.29 -3.54
CA ALA A 100 13.58 -13.65 -3.74
C ALA A 100 13.23 -14.18 -5.15
N ASP A 101 13.30 -13.30 -6.16
CA ASP A 101 12.87 -13.58 -7.54
C ASP A 101 13.46 -14.89 -8.09
N GLU A 102 14.75 -15.18 -7.88
CA GLU A 102 15.39 -16.42 -8.34
C GLU A 102 14.72 -17.69 -7.77
N ALA A 103 14.34 -17.66 -6.48
CA ALA A 103 13.67 -18.78 -5.82
C ALA A 103 12.19 -18.89 -6.22
N ALA A 104 11.55 -17.75 -6.54
CA ALA A 104 10.19 -17.69 -7.05
C ALA A 104 10.11 -18.25 -8.49
N GLU A 105 11.04 -17.86 -9.36
CA GLU A 105 11.14 -18.30 -10.76
C GLU A 105 11.39 -19.81 -10.88
N ALA A 106 12.12 -20.40 -9.93
CA ALA A 106 12.35 -21.84 -9.87
C ALA A 106 11.07 -22.67 -9.58
N GLY A 107 9.92 -22.03 -9.34
CA GLY A 107 8.62 -22.70 -9.17
C GLY A 107 8.47 -23.44 -7.84
N HIS A 108 9.40 -23.23 -6.89
CA HIS A 108 9.37 -23.88 -5.59
C HIS A 108 8.36 -23.25 -4.61
N VAL A 109 7.83 -22.06 -4.94
CA VAL A 109 6.97 -21.27 -4.06
C VAL A 109 5.59 -21.09 -4.69
N ASN A 110 4.57 -21.72 -4.10
CA ASN A 110 3.19 -21.43 -4.45
C ASN A 110 2.69 -20.22 -3.63
N VAL A 111 2.83 -19.04 -4.23
CA VAL A 111 2.47 -17.75 -3.60
C VAL A 111 0.99 -17.71 -3.19
N VAL A 112 0.09 -18.20 -4.04
CA VAL A 112 -1.36 -18.23 -3.76
C VAL A 112 -1.66 -19.11 -2.54
N ALA A 113 -1.03 -20.28 -2.46
CA ALA A 113 -1.20 -21.19 -1.31
C ALA A 113 -0.67 -20.57 0.00
N ILE A 114 0.40 -19.78 -0.06
CA ILE A 114 0.93 -19.05 1.10
C ILE A 114 -0.06 -17.95 1.54
N LYS A 115 -0.52 -17.13 0.59
CA LYS A 115 -1.52 -16.09 0.84
C LYS A 115 -2.80 -16.67 1.44
N LYS A 116 -3.32 -17.78 0.88
CA LYS A 116 -4.47 -18.52 1.41
C LYS A 116 -4.28 -18.91 2.87
N LYS A 117 -3.14 -19.53 3.21
CA LYS A 117 -2.83 -19.93 4.60
C LYS A 117 -2.83 -18.73 5.54
N LEU A 118 -2.25 -17.61 5.11
CA LEU A 118 -2.22 -16.36 5.89
C LEU A 118 -3.63 -15.78 6.09
N PHE A 119 -4.43 -15.68 5.03
CA PHE A 119 -5.81 -15.17 5.13
C PHE A 119 -6.64 -16.02 6.09
N LEU A 120 -6.60 -17.35 5.95
CA LEU A 120 -7.32 -18.25 6.86
C LEU A 120 -6.83 -18.13 8.31
N ALA A 121 -5.52 -17.99 8.53
CA ALA A 121 -4.97 -17.81 9.87
C ALA A 121 -5.43 -16.49 10.50
N ILE A 122 -5.39 -15.39 9.75
CA ILE A 122 -5.86 -14.07 10.22
C ILE A 122 -7.36 -14.12 10.50
N LEU A 123 -8.17 -14.58 9.56
CA LEU A 123 -9.63 -14.63 9.72
C LEU A 123 -10.04 -15.46 10.93
N LYS A 124 -9.43 -16.64 11.14
CA LYS A 124 -9.70 -17.49 12.31
C LYS A 124 -9.27 -16.83 13.62
N ALA A 125 -8.13 -16.13 13.62
CA ALA A 125 -7.65 -15.41 14.81
C ALA A 125 -8.57 -14.23 15.18
N GLU A 126 -9.07 -13.50 14.19
CA GLU A 126 -9.88 -12.30 14.39
C GLU A 126 -11.37 -12.57 14.65
N HIS A 127 -11.89 -13.71 14.16
CA HIS A 127 -13.31 -14.11 14.31
C HIS A 127 -13.87 -13.94 15.73
N PRO A 128 -13.23 -14.43 16.82
CA PRO A 128 -13.77 -14.27 18.17
C PRO A 128 -13.75 -12.81 18.71
N HIS A 129 -12.99 -11.92 18.07
CA HIS A 129 -12.73 -10.56 18.55
C HIS A 129 -13.59 -9.50 17.84
N LEU A 130 -13.82 -9.65 16.53
CA LEU A 130 -14.46 -8.63 15.67
C LEU A 130 -15.97 -8.86 15.52
N ARG A 131 -16.71 -8.71 16.63
CA ARG A 131 -18.12 -9.10 16.75
C ARG A 131 -19.10 -8.33 15.84
N ASN A 132 -18.78 -7.10 15.42
CA ASN A 132 -19.71 -6.28 14.62
C ASN A 132 -19.64 -6.57 13.12
N ILE A 133 -18.66 -7.38 12.70
CA ILE A 133 -18.44 -7.75 11.31
C ILE A 133 -18.37 -9.27 11.10
N THR A 134 -18.85 -10.08 12.06
CA THR A 134 -18.89 -11.55 11.95
C THR A 134 -19.41 -12.04 10.59
N PRO A 135 -20.52 -11.51 10.03
CA PRO A 135 -20.99 -11.96 8.71
C PRO A 135 -20.00 -11.70 7.57
N LEU A 136 -19.21 -10.62 7.66
CA LEU A 136 -18.15 -10.34 6.69
C LEU A 136 -16.99 -11.33 6.85
N ILE A 137 -16.64 -11.71 8.07
CA ILE A 137 -15.56 -12.69 8.31
C ILE A 137 -15.95 -14.06 7.75
N ASP A 138 -17.19 -14.49 7.98
CA ASP A 138 -17.70 -15.77 7.46
C ASP A 138 -17.68 -15.80 5.92
N ASP A 139 -18.07 -14.68 5.30
CA ASP A 139 -18.05 -14.48 3.84
C ASP A 139 -16.61 -14.51 3.29
N LEU A 140 -15.66 -13.83 3.96
CA LEU A 140 -14.24 -13.85 3.58
C LEU A 140 -13.57 -15.20 3.82
N LEU A 141 -13.99 -15.97 4.83
CA LEU A 141 -13.52 -17.34 5.04
C LEU A 141 -13.91 -18.23 3.87
N ALA A 142 -15.17 -18.13 3.41
CA ALA A 142 -15.63 -18.88 2.26
C ALA A 142 -14.87 -18.51 0.97
N ASP A 143 -14.50 -17.24 0.79
CA ASP A 143 -13.67 -16.83 -0.35
C ASP A 143 -12.23 -17.30 -0.24
N ALA A 144 -11.61 -17.18 0.94
CA ALA A 144 -10.26 -17.67 1.18
C ALA A 144 -10.13 -19.18 0.97
N GLU A 145 -11.19 -19.96 1.24
CA GLU A 145 -11.20 -21.41 0.99
C GLU A 145 -11.20 -21.77 -0.50
N LYS A 146 -11.68 -20.88 -1.39
CA LYS A 146 -11.73 -21.10 -2.85
C LYS A 146 -10.43 -20.79 -3.58
N LEU A 147 -9.52 -20.03 -2.96
CA LEU A 147 -8.17 -19.75 -3.48
C LEU A 147 -7.33 -21.01 -3.62
#